data_AF-A0A520RE58-F1
#
_entry.id   AF-A0A520RE58-F1
#
_cell.length_a   1.000
_cell.length_b   1.000
_cell.length_c   1.000
_cell.angle_alpha   90.00
_cell.angle_beta   90.00
_cell.angle_gamma   90.00
#
_symmetry.space_group_name_H-M   'P 1'
#
loop_
_entity.id
_entity.type
_entity.pdbx_description
1 polymer ?
#
loop_
_entity_poly.entity_id
_entity_poly.type
_entity_poly.pdbx_seq_one_letter_code
_entity_poly.pdbx_strand_id
1 'polypeptide(L)'
;TLLLRRTEFTLSPQAIDTLLARSVTDPERQNLLLGRQELDPAHGFIMFWWGDAQRRRRILQRFVFNRSIIQEALSDLYREVFTLGGDPLARDILTMLDRRHRPRGTAGQVVSPEVVLKTLIYARRSAPDELIHGVGMLAGISSKLAARILQDPGGEPFAILSKAVGVSRRDFYKLLNLPEAEIEFDLDRADDLMALFDQIARDFARSILRYWDWSANPRIANIMRLIDYNGTELNMPHTIARQSKNQLAEGL
;
A
#
# COMPACT_ATOMS: atom_id res chain seq x y z
N THR A 1 4.63 5.98 27.91
CA THR A 1 3.54 6.86 27.39
C THR A 1 3.83 8.34 27.60
N LEU A 2 4.37 8.75 28.77
CA LEU A 2 4.67 10.17 29.08
C LEU A 2 5.61 10.88 28.08
N LEU A 3 6.66 10.21 27.59
CA LEU A 3 7.62 10.82 26.63
C LEU A 3 7.01 11.11 25.25
N LEU A 4 6.04 10.31 24.79
CA LEU A 4 5.38 10.54 23.50
C LEU A 4 4.51 11.80 23.49
N ARG A 5 3.96 12.17 24.65
CA ARG A 5 3.14 13.39 24.84
C ARG A 5 3.99 14.67 24.82
N ARG A 6 5.28 14.55 25.11
CA ARG A 6 6.22 15.66 25.22
C ARG A 6 6.88 15.94 23.87
N THR A 7 6.31 16.85 23.10
CA THR A 7 6.76 17.21 21.75
C THR A 7 8.04 18.04 21.71
N GLU A 8 8.47 18.55 22.88
CA GLU A 8 9.71 19.29 23.07
C GLU A 8 10.97 18.42 22.99
N PHE A 9 10.87 17.10 23.20
CA PHE A 9 11.99 16.18 23.07
C PHE A 9 11.98 15.56 21.68
N THR A 10 13.11 15.57 20.97
CA THR A 10 13.25 14.84 19.70
C THR A 10 13.57 13.37 19.95
N LEU A 11 12.84 12.47 19.29
CA LEU A 11 13.09 11.04 19.35
C LEU A 11 14.04 10.59 18.24
N SER A 12 14.94 9.67 18.56
CA SER A 12 15.81 9.07 17.54
C SER A 12 15.01 8.20 16.57
N PRO A 13 15.47 7.99 15.32
CA PRO A 13 14.80 7.12 14.36
C PRO A 13 14.53 5.70 14.91
N GLN A 14 15.52 5.10 15.59
CA GLN A 14 15.39 3.77 16.20
C GLN A 14 14.35 3.75 17.33
N ALA A 15 14.21 4.84 18.10
CA ALA A 15 13.18 4.95 19.12
C ALA A 15 11.79 4.97 18.48
N ILE A 16 11.60 5.71 17.38
CA ILE A 16 10.34 5.73 16.63
C ILE A 16 10.02 4.34 16.07
N ASP A 17 10.98 3.65 15.45
CA ASP A 17 10.81 2.28 14.94
C ASP A 17 10.34 1.31 16.05
N THR A 18 10.99 1.37 17.20
CA THR A 18 10.67 0.52 18.35
C THR A 18 9.28 0.84 18.92
N LEU A 19 8.93 2.12 19.02
CA LEU A 19 7.63 2.57 19.51
C LEU A 19 6.50 2.20 18.54
N LEU A 20 6.75 2.29 17.24
CA LEU A 20 5.83 1.87 16.20
C LEU A 20 5.60 0.36 16.25
N ALA A 21 6.66 -0.43 16.40
CA ALA A 21 6.54 -1.88 16.48
C ALA A 21 5.66 -2.34 17.66
N ARG A 22 5.72 -1.59 18.77
CA ARG A 22 4.87 -1.82 19.96
C ARG A 22 3.48 -1.17 19.85
N SER A 23 3.17 -0.45 18.78
CA SER A 23 1.90 0.29 18.65
C SER A 23 0.75 -0.57 18.12
N VAL A 24 1.04 -1.76 17.58
CA VAL A 24 0.06 -2.63 16.89
C VAL A 24 -1.24 -2.80 17.67
N THR A 25 -1.15 -3.08 18.97
CA THR A 25 -2.30 -3.34 19.86
C THR A 25 -2.62 -2.18 20.81
N ASP A 26 -1.98 -1.01 20.66
CA ASP A 26 -2.11 0.13 21.57
C ASP A 26 -2.61 1.39 20.82
N PRO A 27 -3.94 1.62 20.74
CA PRO A 27 -4.52 2.77 20.05
C PRO A 27 -4.07 4.13 20.61
N GLU A 28 -3.82 4.24 21.92
CA GLU A 28 -3.34 5.48 22.52
C GLU A 28 -1.94 5.82 21.99
N ARG A 29 -1.05 4.82 21.96
CA ARG A 29 0.30 4.97 21.39
C ARG A 29 0.26 5.35 19.92
N GLN A 30 -0.62 4.75 19.14
CA GLN A 30 -0.80 5.11 17.73
C GLN A 30 -1.21 6.58 17.58
N ASN A 31 -2.17 7.05 18.38
CA ASN A 31 -2.63 8.44 18.36
C ASN A 31 -1.52 9.43 18.74
N LEU A 32 -0.71 9.08 19.73
CA LEU A 32 0.43 9.88 20.15
C LEU A 32 1.54 9.90 19.09
N LEU A 33 1.85 8.75 18.48
CA LEU A 33 2.82 8.65 17.38
C LEU A 33 2.39 9.49 16.17
N LEU A 34 1.09 9.48 15.82
CA LEU A 34 0.53 10.33 14.75
C LEU A 34 0.67 11.84 14.99
N GLY A 35 0.90 12.26 16.23
CA GLY A 35 1.20 13.65 16.60
C GLY A 35 2.67 14.03 16.48
N ARG A 36 3.60 13.06 16.38
CA ARG A 36 5.04 13.29 16.36
C ARG A 36 5.52 13.87 15.03
N GLN A 37 6.48 14.79 15.06
CA GLN A 37 7.06 15.35 13.82
C GLN A 37 8.02 14.37 13.15
N GLU A 38 8.64 13.49 13.94
CA GLU A 38 9.59 12.47 13.49
C GLU A 38 8.91 11.29 12.77
N LEU A 39 7.58 11.21 12.86
CA LEU A 39 6.82 10.19 12.15
C LEU A 39 6.79 10.53 10.66
N ASP A 40 7.60 9.80 9.92
CA ASP A 40 7.66 9.91 8.46
C ASP A 40 6.61 9.03 7.74
N PRO A 41 6.50 9.12 6.40
CA PRO A 41 5.52 8.37 5.64
C PRO A 41 5.64 6.84 5.78
N ALA A 42 6.86 6.28 5.92
CA ALA A 42 7.05 4.84 6.03
C ALA A 42 6.38 4.31 7.31
N HIS A 43 6.59 4.98 8.45
CA HIS A 43 5.95 4.61 9.70
C HIS A 43 4.43 4.75 9.62
N GLY A 44 3.94 5.85 9.03
CA GLY A 44 2.52 6.10 8.85
C GLY A 44 1.83 5.01 8.02
N PHE A 45 2.37 4.70 6.84
CA PHE A 45 1.77 3.71 5.93
C PHE A 45 1.91 2.27 6.40
N ILE A 46 2.87 1.97 7.28
CA ILE A 46 2.90 0.72 8.02
C ILE A 46 1.73 0.67 9.01
N MET A 47 1.58 1.71 9.86
CA MET A 47 0.55 1.79 10.88
C MET A 47 -0.88 1.82 10.33
N PHE A 48 -1.03 2.28 9.09
CA PHE A 48 -2.30 2.27 8.36
C PHE A 48 -3.03 0.93 8.46
N TRP A 49 -2.27 -0.17 8.40
CA TRP A 49 -2.85 -1.51 8.29
C TRP A 49 -3.48 -2.06 9.56
N TRP A 50 -3.10 -1.56 10.74
CA TRP A 50 -3.76 -1.88 12.01
C TRP A 50 -4.50 -0.66 12.60
N GLY A 51 -4.51 0.45 11.87
CA GLY A 51 -5.31 1.63 12.11
C GLY A 51 -6.81 1.35 11.93
N ASP A 52 -7.66 1.96 12.76
CA ASP A 52 -9.09 2.10 12.46
C ASP A 52 -9.32 3.14 11.36
N ALA A 53 -10.56 3.32 10.92
CA ALA A 53 -10.94 4.28 9.90
C ALA A 53 -10.47 5.71 10.21
N GLN A 54 -10.56 6.16 11.47
CA GLN A 54 -10.14 7.49 11.88
C GLN A 54 -8.61 7.66 11.75
N ARG A 55 -7.84 6.69 12.25
CA ARG A 55 -6.38 6.67 12.17
C ARG A 55 -5.89 6.55 10.73
N ARG A 56 -6.51 5.68 9.92
CA ARG A 56 -6.25 5.54 8.47
C ARG A 56 -6.45 6.86 7.75
N ARG A 57 -7.58 7.54 7.96
CA ARG A 57 -7.87 8.86 7.38
C ARG A 57 -6.82 9.89 7.79
N ARG A 58 -6.46 9.94 9.08
CA ARG A 58 -5.44 10.86 9.60
C ARG A 58 -4.06 10.60 8.98
N ILE A 59 -3.66 9.34 8.79
CA ILE A 59 -2.42 8.95 8.13
C ILE A 59 -2.40 9.47 6.70
N LEU A 60 -3.45 9.17 5.92
CA LEU A 60 -3.53 9.59 4.52
C LEU A 60 -3.44 11.13 4.44
N GLN A 61 -4.26 11.86 5.19
CA GLN A 61 -4.27 13.33 5.19
C GLN A 61 -2.92 13.93 5.58
N ARG A 62 -2.25 13.38 6.61
CA ARG A 62 -0.96 13.88 7.09
C ARG A 62 0.14 13.79 6.02
N PHE A 63 0.14 12.73 5.22
CA PHE A 63 1.22 12.46 4.27
C PHE A 63 0.90 12.81 2.81
N VAL A 64 -0.31 13.26 2.49
CA VAL A 64 -0.75 13.70 1.14
C VAL A 64 0.23 14.69 0.49
N PHE A 65 0.88 15.55 1.28
CA PHE A 65 1.68 16.67 0.78
C PHE A 65 3.20 16.45 0.76
N ASN A 66 3.74 15.33 1.28
CA ASN A 66 5.19 15.10 1.37
C ASN A 66 5.82 14.61 0.04
N ARG A 67 5.36 15.16 -1.08
CA ARG A 67 5.70 14.71 -2.44
C ARG A 67 6.98 15.31 -3.04
N SER A 68 7.56 16.38 -2.49
CA SER A 68 8.78 16.98 -3.08
C SER A 68 10.03 16.14 -2.81
N ILE A 69 10.16 15.57 -1.61
CA ILE A 69 11.43 15.00 -1.13
C ILE A 69 11.84 13.72 -1.90
N ILE A 70 10.89 12.85 -2.23
CA ILE A 70 11.18 11.60 -2.96
C ILE A 70 11.44 11.89 -4.44
N GLN A 71 10.76 12.89 -5.01
CA GLN A 71 10.96 13.24 -6.41
C GLN A 71 12.25 14.02 -6.62
N GLU A 72 12.68 14.83 -5.66
CA GLU A 72 13.96 15.53 -5.67
C GLU A 72 15.12 14.54 -5.55
N ALA A 73 15.07 13.63 -4.55
CA ALA A 73 16.09 12.59 -4.38
C ALA A 73 16.19 11.64 -5.58
N LEU A 74 15.05 11.29 -6.21
CA LEU A 74 15.06 10.51 -7.45
C LEU A 74 15.53 11.36 -8.63
N SER A 75 15.18 12.65 -8.71
CA SER A 75 15.56 13.54 -9.83
C SER A 75 17.07 13.69 -9.97
N ASP A 76 17.79 13.81 -8.84
CA ASP A 76 19.26 13.87 -8.86
C ASP A 76 19.88 12.55 -9.37
N LEU A 77 19.32 11.43 -8.92
CA LEU A 77 19.73 10.09 -9.38
C LEU A 77 19.35 9.82 -10.85
N TYR A 78 18.20 10.33 -11.32
CA TYR A 78 17.82 10.31 -12.74
C TYR A 78 18.84 11.08 -13.58
N ARG A 79 19.24 12.27 -13.14
CA ARG A 79 20.24 13.06 -13.85
C ARG A 79 21.55 12.28 -13.93
N GLU A 80 22.01 11.73 -12.81
CA GLU A 80 23.24 10.94 -12.76
C GLU A 80 23.19 9.73 -13.71
N VAL A 81 22.16 8.90 -13.63
CA VAL A 81 22.07 7.67 -14.42
C VAL A 81 21.82 7.92 -15.91
N PHE A 82 20.98 8.90 -16.27
CA PHE A 82 20.59 9.13 -17.67
C PHE A 82 21.48 10.10 -18.44
N THR A 83 22.25 10.96 -17.77
CA THR A 83 23.17 11.92 -18.44
C THR A 83 24.64 11.55 -18.36
N LEU A 84 25.09 10.87 -17.28
CA LEU A 84 26.50 10.51 -17.08
C LEU A 84 26.83 9.06 -17.45
N GLY A 85 25.85 8.30 -17.96
CA GLY A 85 26.05 6.91 -18.38
C GLY A 85 26.07 5.92 -17.22
N GLY A 86 24.99 5.88 -16.42
CA GLY A 86 24.84 4.94 -15.32
C GLY A 86 24.58 3.50 -15.78
N ASP A 87 24.69 2.57 -14.83
CA ASP A 87 24.46 1.13 -15.01
C ASP A 87 23.11 0.86 -15.72
N PRO A 88 23.09 0.05 -16.81
CA PRO A 88 21.87 -0.38 -17.48
C PRO A 88 20.80 -0.92 -16.51
N LEU A 89 21.17 -1.65 -15.47
CA LEU A 89 20.23 -2.16 -14.47
C LEU A 89 19.62 -1.02 -13.65
N ALA A 90 20.42 -0.05 -13.21
CA ALA A 90 19.94 1.14 -12.53
C ALA A 90 19.03 1.99 -13.43
N ARG A 91 19.35 2.05 -14.74
CA ARG A 91 18.53 2.74 -15.75
C ARG A 91 17.19 2.05 -15.97
N ASP A 92 17.15 0.73 -15.99
CA ASP A 92 15.92 -0.05 -16.13
C ASP A 92 15.05 0.04 -14.87
N ILE A 93 15.67 -0.04 -13.68
CA ILE A 93 15.00 0.15 -12.38
C ILE A 93 14.42 1.56 -12.29
N LEU A 94 15.19 2.58 -12.66
CA LEU A 94 14.71 3.95 -12.70
C LEU A 94 13.65 4.15 -13.79
N THR A 95 13.79 3.57 -14.97
CA THR A 95 12.74 3.63 -16.01
C THR A 95 11.44 2.95 -15.57
N MET A 96 11.52 1.87 -14.77
CA MET A 96 10.37 1.28 -14.09
C MET A 96 9.77 2.20 -13.02
N LEU A 97 10.61 2.95 -12.30
CA LEU A 97 10.20 3.91 -11.29
C LEU A 97 9.69 5.24 -11.88
N ASP A 98 10.06 5.56 -13.12
CA ASP A 98 9.80 6.86 -13.73
C ASP A 98 8.38 7.00 -14.28
N ARG A 99 7.96 8.25 -14.27
CA ARG A 99 6.65 8.83 -14.51
C ARG A 99 5.99 8.30 -15.79
N ARG A 100 5.22 7.22 -15.64
CA ARG A 100 3.90 6.93 -16.26
C ARG A 100 3.59 5.44 -16.05
N HIS A 101 3.32 5.02 -14.81
CA HIS A 101 2.80 3.66 -14.57
C HIS A 101 1.37 3.55 -15.15
N ARG A 102 1.29 3.39 -16.46
CA ARG A 102 0.08 2.91 -17.13
C ARG A 102 -0.01 1.43 -16.77
N PRO A 103 -1.21 0.90 -16.47
CA PRO A 103 -1.36 -0.52 -16.22
C PRO A 103 -0.71 -1.33 -17.35
N ARG A 104 0.15 -2.27 -17.00
CA ARG A 104 0.89 -3.10 -17.96
C ARG A 104 0.49 -4.56 -17.80
N GLY A 105 0.46 -5.27 -18.93
CA GLY A 105 0.29 -6.71 -18.95
C GLY A 105 1.62 -7.44 -18.76
N THR A 106 1.59 -8.77 -18.86
CA THR A 106 2.75 -9.65 -18.63
C THR A 106 3.94 -9.37 -19.54
N ALA A 107 3.70 -8.89 -20.77
CA ALA A 107 4.76 -8.53 -21.72
C ALA A 107 5.09 -7.02 -21.72
N GLY A 108 4.68 -6.29 -20.68
CA GLY A 108 4.95 -4.85 -20.56
C GLY A 108 4.10 -3.97 -21.47
N GLN A 109 3.14 -4.53 -22.22
CA GLN A 109 2.23 -3.79 -23.07
C GLN A 109 1.27 -2.92 -22.25
N VAL A 110 0.91 -1.76 -22.80
CA VAL A 110 -0.11 -0.90 -22.21
C VAL A 110 -1.46 -1.62 -22.23
N VAL A 111 -2.11 -1.67 -21.07
CA VAL A 111 -3.45 -2.25 -20.92
C VAL A 111 -4.51 -1.16 -21.10
N SER A 112 -5.57 -1.47 -21.86
CA SER A 112 -6.66 -0.54 -22.07
C SER A 112 -7.45 -0.27 -20.78
N PRO A 113 -8.06 0.92 -20.61
CA PRO A 113 -8.90 1.20 -19.45
C PRO A 113 -10.04 0.20 -19.24
N GLU A 114 -10.58 -0.35 -20.33
CA GLU A 114 -11.63 -1.37 -20.30
C GLU A 114 -11.14 -2.68 -19.66
N VAL A 115 -9.95 -3.15 -20.03
CA VAL A 115 -9.37 -4.36 -19.44
C VAL A 115 -9.08 -4.13 -17.96
N VAL A 116 -8.56 -2.96 -17.58
CA VAL A 116 -8.35 -2.59 -16.16
C VAL A 116 -9.67 -2.68 -15.39
N LEU A 117 -10.73 -2.05 -15.90
CA LEU A 117 -12.03 -2.04 -15.24
C LEU A 117 -12.59 -3.47 -15.14
N LYS A 118 -12.54 -4.26 -16.21
CA LYS A 118 -13.03 -5.64 -16.23
C LYS A 118 -12.28 -6.52 -15.24
N THR A 119 -10.95 -6.41 -15.16
CA THR A 119 -10.15 -7.11 -14.16
C THR A 119 -10.56 -6.75 -12.73
N LEU A 120 -10.78 -5.45 -12.44
CA LEU A 120 -11.21 -5.02 -11.11
C LEU A 120 -12.64 -5.45 -10.77
N ILE A 121 -13.56 -5.48 -11.75
CA ILE A 121 -14.92 -6.01 -11.57
C ILE A 121 -14.86 -7.47 -11.17
N TYR A 122 -14.10 -8.30 -11.90
CA TYR A 122 -13.99 -9.72 -11.55
C TYR A 122 -13.33 -9.90 -10.19
N ALA A 123 -12.22 -9.21 -9.92
CA ALA A 123 -11.50 -9.28 -8.65
C ALA A 123 -12.35 -8.84 -7.43
N ARG A 124 -13.36 -7.98 -7.64
CA ARG A 124 -14.31 -7.58 -6.58
C ARG A 124 -15.38 -8.63 -6.28
N ARG A 125 -15.74 -9.47 -7.27
CA ARG A 125 -16.73 -10.55 -7.11
C ARG A 125 -16.11 -11.85 -6.62
N SER A 126 -14.89 -12.11 -7.05
CA SER A 126 -14.09 -13.21 -6.56
C SER A 126 -12.63 -12.94 -6.88
N ALA A 127 -11.76 -13.16 -5.90
CA ALA A 127 -10.33 -12.92 -6.03
C ALA A 127 -9.52 -14.23 -5.98
N PRO A 128 -9.66 -15.14 -6.98
CA PRO A 128 -8.72 -16.24 -7.13
C PRO A 128 -7.31 -15.72 -7.45
N ASP A 129 -6.30 -16.56 -7.20
CA ASP A 129 -4.88 -16.20 -7.32
C ASP A 129 -4.51 -15.55 -8.66
N GLU A 130 -5.13 -15.99 -9.77
CA GLU A 130 -4.91 -15.43 -11.10
C GLU A 130 -5.37 -13.97 -11.22
N LEU A 131 -6.53 -13.64 -10.65
CA LEU A 131 -7.05 -12.27 -10.64
C LEU A 131 -6.27 -11.38 -9.68
N ILE A 132 -5.89 -11.90 -8.51
CA ILE A 132 -4.98 -11.21 -7.58
C ILE A 132 -3.67 -10.87 -8.29
N HIS A 133 -3.07 -11.83 -8.99
CA HIS A 133 -1.84 -11.61 -9.74
C HIS A 133 -2.03 -10.58 -10.85
N GLY A 134 -3.13 -10.67 -11.62
CA GLY A 134 -3.49 -9.69 -12.63
C GLY A 134 -3.61 -8.27 -12.07
N VAL A 135 -4.28 -8.09 -10.93
CA VAL A 135 -4.38 -6.79 -10.24
C VAL A 135 -3.00 -6.29 -9.80
N GLY A 136 -2.16 -7.17 -9.26
CA GLY A 136 -0.77 -6.85 -8.90
C GLY A 136 0.03 -6.33 -10.09
N MET A 137 -0.06 -7.00 -11.25
CA MET A 137 0.60 -6.59 -12.49
C MET A 137 0.11 -5.23 -12.99
N LEU A 138 -1.21 -4.99 -13.00
CA LEU A 138 -1.79 -3.71 -13.42
C LEU A 138 -1.34 -2.56 -12.51
N ALA A 139 -1.23 -2.81 -11.21
CA ALA A 139 -0.84 -1.80 -10.21
C ALA A 139 0.67 -1.68 -10.00
N GLY A 140 1.47 -2.62 -10.51
CA GLY A 140 2.92 -2.69 -10.27
C GLY A 140 3.27 -3.00 -8.81
N ILE A 141 2.54 -3.92 -8.19
CA ILE A 141 2.71 -4.35 -6.80
C ILE A 141 2.73 -5.87 -6.70
N SER A 142 3.26 -6.40 -5.60
CA SER A 142 3.21 -7.83 -5.30
C SER A 142 1.77 -8.38 -5.21
N SER A 143 1.57 -9.64 -5.62
CA SER A 143 0.29 -10.36 -5.47
C SER A 143 -0.19 -10.38 -4.01
N LYS A 144 0.75 -10.46 -3.06
CA LYS A 144 0.44 -10.42 -1.62
C LYS A 144 -0.23 -9.09 -1.23
N LEU A 145 0.28 -7.96 -1.71
CA LEU A 145 -0.35 -6.67 -1.45
C LEU A 145 -1.69 -6.56 -2.19
N ALA A 146 -1.77 -7.02 -3.44
CA ALA A 146 -3.02 -7.00 -4.20
C ALA A 146 -4.14 -7.78 -3.49
N ALA A 147 -3.86 -8.99 -3.01
CA ALA A 147 -4.79 -9.81 -2.23
C ALA A 147 -5.28 -9.04 -0.99
N ARG A 148 -4.33 -8.45 -0.24
CA ARG A 148 -4.64 -7.67 0.95
C ARG A 148 -5.54 -6.46 0.66
N ILE A 149 -5.29 -5.76 -0.45
CA ILE A 149 -6.10 -4.61 -0.86
C ILE A 149 -7.53 -5.05 -1.22
N LEU A 150 -7.67 -6.16 -1.95
CA LEU A 150 -8.97 -6.66 -2.39
C LEU A 150 -9.83 -7.17 -1.22
N GLN A 151 -9.18 -7.69 -0.18
CA GLN A 151 -9.83 -8.25 1.01
C GLN A 151 -10.01 -7.24 2.16
N ASP A 152 -9.54 -5.99 2.01
CA ASP A 152 -9.66 -4.99 3.08
C ASP A 152 -11.12 -4.52 3.21
N PRO A 153 -11.78 -4.73 4.37
CA PRO A 153 -13.20 -4.40 4.56
C PRO A 153 -13.45 -2.88 4.61
N GLY A 154 -12.40 -2.09 4.85
CA GLY A 154 -12.50 -0.63 4.81
C GLY A 154 -12.61 -0.12 3.38
N GLY A 155 -11.93 -0.73 2.42
CA GLY A 155 -11.98 -0.32 1.02
C GLY A 155 -11.15 0.93 0.68
N GLU A 156 -10.56 1.64 1.65
CA GLU A 156 -9.64 2.75 1.35
C GLU A 156 -8.44 2.30 0.50
N PRO A 157 -7.82 1.12 0.75
CA PRO A 157 -6.75 0.63 -0.11
C PRO A 157 -7.23 0.37 -1.54
N PHE A 158 -8.46 -0.10 -1.71
CA PHE A 158 -9.05 -0.35 -3.03
C PHE A 158 -9.32 0.98 -3.78
N ALA A 159 -9.75 2.03 -3.08
CA ALA A 159 -9.88 3.37 -3.66
C ALA A 159 -8.53 3.91 -4.14
N ILE A 160 -7.49 3.75 -3.33
CA ILE A 160 -6.11 4.14 -3.65
C ILE A 160 -5.61 3.35 -4.87
N LEU A 161 -5.77 2.03 -4.90
CA LEU A 161 -5.39 1.19 -6.04
C LEU A 161 -6.10 1.63 -7.32
N SER A 162 -7.43 1.81 -7.25
CA SER A 162 -8.25 2.27 -8.39
C SER A 162 -7.76 3.60 -8.93
N LYS A 163 -7.42 4.55 -8.05
CA LYS A 163 -6.86 5.85 -8.45
C LYS A 163 -5.49 5.70 -9.12
N ALA A 164 -4.61 4.85 -8.58
CA ALA A 164 -3.26 4.62 -9.09
C ALA A 164 -3.27 4.04 -10.52
N VAL A 165 -4.10 3.03 -10.77
CA VAL A 165 -4.24 2.38 -12.09
C VAL A 165 -5.01 3.26 -13.09
N GLY A 166 -5.69 4.31 -12.61
CA GLY A 166 -6.32 5.33 -13.46
C GLY A 166 -7.77 5.04 -13.82
N VAL A 167 -8.48 4.34 -12.95
CA VAL A 167 -9.94 4.22 -13.04
C VAL A 167 -10.56 5.61 -13.06
N SER A 168 -11.61 5.80 -13.85
CA SER A 168 -12.35 7.08 -13.88
C SER A 168 -13.23 7.21 -12.63
N ARG A 169 -13.57 8.43 -12.20
CA ARG A 169 -14.51 8.64 -11.08
C ARG A 169 -15.83 7.88 -11.27
N ARG A 170 -16.38 7.91 -12.49
CA ARG A 170 -17.60 7.20 -12.85
C ARG A 170 -17.47 5.69 -12.71
N ASP A 171 -16.37 5.12 -13.18
CA ASP A 171 -16.18 3.67 -13.13
C ASP A 171 -15.80 3.20 -11.72
N PHE A 172 -15.17 4.05 -10.91
CA PHE A 172 -14.96 3.79 -9.49
C PHE A 172 -16.28 3.72 -8.73
N TYR A 173 -17.21 4.64 -8.99
CA TYR A 173 -18.57 4.56 -8.44
C TYR A 173 -19.26 3.23 -8.79
N LYS A 174 -19.11 2.73 -10.03
CA LYS A 174 -19.64 1.42 -10.43
C LYS A 174 -18.99 0.26 -9.66
N LEU A 175 -17.68 0.34 -9.37
CA LEU A 175 -16.97 -0.69 -8.61
C LEU A 175 -17.41 -0.75 -7.14
N LEU A 176 -17.78 0.40 -6.56
CA LEU A 176 -18.32 0.46 -5.20
C LEU A 176 -19.72 -0.15 -5.11
N ASN A 177 -20.56 0.09 -6.13
CA ASN A 177 -21.95 -0.38 -6.21
C ASN A 177 -22.09 -1.67 -7.03
N LEU A 178 -21.04 -2.48 -7.12
CA LEU A 178 -21.03 -3.69 -7.93
C LEU A 178 -21.89 -4.78 -7.22
N PRO A 179 -22.93 -5.31 -7.88
CA PRO A 179 -23.70 -6.41 -7.30
C PRO A 179 -22.84 -7.68 -7.24
N GLU A 180 -23.08 -8.47 -6.18
CA GLU A 180 -22.38 -9.74 -5.89
C GLU A 180 -20.88 -9.55 -5.64
N ALA A 181 -20.47 -8.36 -5.15
CA ALA A 181 -19.11 -8.18 -4.67
C ALA A 181 -18.89 -8.93 -3.35
N GLU A 182 -17.70 -9.51 -3.13
CA GLU A 182 -17.37 -10.19 -1.86
C GLU A 182 -17.46 -9.25 -0.66
N ILE A 183 -17.17 -7.96 -0.89
CA ILE A 183 -17.27 -6.89 0.11
C ILE A 183 -18.23 -5.84 -0.42
N GLU A 184 -19.41 -5.75 0.16
CA GLU A 184 -20.37 -4.69 -0.15
C GLU A 184 -20.15 -3.47 0.74
N PHE A 185 -20.41 -2.28 0.20
CA PHE A 185 -20.34 -1.03 0.94
C PHE A 185 -21.73 -0.43 1.00
N ASP A 186 -22.15 0.02 2.18
CA ASP A 186 -23.34 0.84 2.31
C ASP A 186 -23.15 2.22 1.65
N LEU A 187 -24.23 3.00 1.56
CA LEU A 187 -24.23 4.30 0.90
C LEU A 187 -23.24 5.29 1.55
N ASP A 188 -23.26 5.38 2.89
CA ASP A 188 -22.38 6.28 3.63
C ASP A 188 -20.91 5.92 3.41
N ARG A 189 -20.60 4.62 3.39
CA ARG A 189 -19.24 4.16 3.16
C ARG A 189 -18.80 4.39 1.72
N ALA A 190 -19.68 4.16 0.75
CA ALA A 190 -19.39 4.45 -0.65
C ALA A 190 -19.10 5.94 -0.87
N ASP A 191 -19.84 6.83 -0.23
CA ASP A 191 -19.61 8.28 -0.28
C ASP A 191 -18.27 8.67 0.35
N ASP A 192 -17.92 8.10 1.50
CA ASP A 192 -16.61 8.27 2.15
C ASP A 192 -15.45 7.86 1.22
N LEU A 193 -15.59 6.72 0.53
CA LEU A 193 -14.59 6.21 -0.41
C LEU A 193 -14.51 7.08 -1.68
N MET A 194 -15.64 7.60 -2.16
CA MET A 194 -15.69 8.54 -3.28
C MET A 194 -15.00 9.87 -2.94
N ALA A 195 -15.19 10.37 -1.72
CA ALA A 195 -14.52 11.58 -1.23
C ALA A 195 -13.00 11.37 -1.14
N LEU A 196 -12.57 10.22 -0.61
CA LEU A 196 -11.15 9.85 -0.58
C LEU A 196 -10.55 9.79 -1.98
N PHE A 197 -11.25 9.14 -2.91
CA PHE A 197 -10.82 8.99 -4.29
C PHE A 197 -10.62 10.35 -4.98
N ASP A 198 -11.48 11.33 -4.71
CA ASP A 198 -11.34 12.69 -5.25
C ASP A 198 -10.17 13.45 -4.65
N GLN A 199 -9.98 13.35 -3.33
CA GLN A 199 -8.92 14.06 -2.61
C GLN A 199 -7.52 13.59 -3.01
N ILE A 200 -7.35 12.29 -3.29
CA ILE A 200 -6.05 11.73 -3.61
C ILE A 200 -5.71 11.96 -5.08
N ALA A 201 -4.58 12.64 -5.32
CA ALA A 201 -3.99 12.73 -6.66
C ALA A 201 -3.32 11.41 -7.09
N ARG A 202 -3.38 11.08 -8.38
CA ARG A 202 -2.96 9.77 -8.92
C ARG A 202 -1.54 9.34 -8.57
N ASP A 203 -0.53 10.20 -8.67
CA ASP A 203 0.84 9.76 -8.34
C ASP A 203 1.08 9.57 -6.84
N PHE A 204 0.19 10.08 -5.99
CA PHE A 204 0.25 9.93 -4.54
C PHE A 204 -0.27 8.55 -4.22
N ALA A 205 -1.38 8.16 -4.83
CA ALA A 205 -1.87 6.79 -4.79
C ALA A 205 -0.79 5.78 -5.20
N ARG A 206 -0.09 6.03 -6.32
CA ARG A 206 1.06 5.20 -6.75
C ARG A 206 2.20 5.19 -5.72
N SER A 207 2.47 6.31 -5.08
CA SER A 207 3.49 6.40 -4.03
C SER A 207 3.09 5.60 -2.80
N ILE A 208 1.82 5.68 -2.38
CA ILE A 208 1.27 4.87 -1.29
C ILE A 208 1.44 3.38 -1.59
N LEU A 209 1.09 2.94 -2.82
CA LEU A 209 1.25 1.54 -3.21
C LEU A 209 2.71 1.06 -3.08
N ARG A 210 3.70 1.89 -3.44
CA ARG A 210 5.13 1.56 -3.24
C ARG A 210 5.53 1.50 -1.76
N TYR A 211 4.94 2.34 -0.93
CA TYR A 211 5.12 2.24 0.52
C TYR A 211 4.47 0.97 1.09
N TRP A 212 3.34 0.53 0.55
CA TRP A 212 2.70 -0.70 1.00
C TRP A 212 3.31 -1.98 0.45
N ASP A 213 4.07 -1.91 -0.66
CA ASP A 213 4.71 -3.09 -1.23
C ASP A 213 6.06 -3.37 -0.57
N TRP A 214 5.98 -3.93 0.64
CA TRP A 214 7.11 -4.05 1.55
C TRP A 214 8.23 -4.96 1.06
N SER A 215 7.94 -5.94 0.20
CA SER A 215 8.97 -6.80 -0.40
C SER A 215 10.00 -6.00 -1.21
N ALA A 216 9.64 -4.80 -1.65
CA ALA A 216 10.51 -3.91 -2.40
C ALA A 216 11.08 -2.75 -1.55
N ASN A 217 10.75 -2.66 -0.24
CA ASN A 217 11.14 -1.53 0.61
C ASN A 217 11.98 -1.98 1.84
N PRO A 218 13.33 -1.87 1.77
CA PRO A 218 14.23 -2.31 2.84
C PRO A 218 13.96 -1.66 4.21
N ARG A 219 13.51 -0.40 4.21
CA ARG A 219 13.21 0.34 5.44
C ARG A 219 12.01 -0.25 6.17
N ILE A 220 10.95 -0.55 5.42
CA ILE A 220 9.75 -1.15 5.98
C ILE A 220 10.01 -2.60 6.37
N ALA A 221 10.79 -3.35 5.58
CA ALA A 221 11.19 -4.70 5.91
C ALA A 221 11.93 -4.77 7.27
N ASN A 222 12.78 -3.79 7.58
CA ASN A 222 13.45 -3.71 8.89
C ASN A 222 12.44 -3.52 10.04
N ILE A 223 11.49 -2.59 9.88
CA ILE A 223 10.45 -2.32 10.89
C ILE A 223 9.54 -3.54 11.07
N MET A 224 9.19 -4.24 10.00
CA MET A 224 8.38 -5.46 10.08
C MET A 224 9.06 -6.56 10.87
N ARG A 225 10.38 -6.76 10.69
CA ARG A 225 11.14 -7.70 11.52
C ARG A 225 11.07 -7.36 13.01
N LEU A 226 11.07 -6.07 13.36
CA LEU A 226 10.91 -5.63 14.75
C LEU A 226 9.50 -5.95 15.28
N ILE A 227 8.47 -5.87 14.44
CA ILE A 227 7.10 -6.26 14.83
C ILE A 227 7.01 -7.77 15.05
N ASP A 228 7.52 -8.56 14.11
CA ASP A 228 7.55 -10.03 14.19
C ASP A 228 8.35 -10.50 15.42
N TYR A 229 9.50 -9.88 15.70
CA TYR A 229 10.33 -10.18 16.87
C TYR A 229 9.63 -9.91 18.21
N ASN A 230 8.69 -8.96 18.25
CA ASN A 230 7.93 -8.66 19.47
C ASN A 230 6.78 -9.64 19.73
N GLY A 231 6.67 -10.74 18.96
CA GLY A 231 5.65 -11.78 19.16
C GLY A 231 4.23 -11.30 18.91
N THR A 232 4.07 -10.14 18.28
CA THR A 232 2.76 -9.69 17.81
C THR A 232 2.56 -10.35 16.46
N GLU A 233 1.88 -11.50 16.45
CA GLU A 233 1.23 -11.97 15.23
C GLU A 233 0.21 -10.91 14.86
N LEU A 234 0.66 -9.90 14.11
CA LEU A 234 -0.22 -9.29 13.15
C LEU A 234 -0.79 -10.49 12.39
N ASN A 235 -2.12 -10.63 12.34
CA ASN A 235 -2.77 -11.57 11.45
C ASN A 235 -2.57 -11.04 10.02
N MET A 236 -1.32 -10.98 9.63
CA MET A 236 -0.84 -10.80 8.28
C MET A 236 -1.15 -12.11 7.62
N PRO A 237 -1.60 -12.11 6.37
CA PRO A 237 -1.47 -13.30 5.55
C PRO A 237 0.04 -13.60 5.38
N HIS A 238 0.63 -14.24 6.40
CA HIS A 238 1.82 -15.05 6.30
C HIS A 238 1.35 -16.30 5.57
N THR A 239 1.65 -16.36 4.27
CA THR A 239 1.93 -17.60 3.57
C THR A 239 0.94 -18.74 3.87
N ILE A 240 -0.31 -18.63 3.41
CA ILE A 240 -1.04 -19.85 3.09
C ILE A 240 -0.44 -20.36 1.78
N ALA A 241 0.53 -21.28 1.90
CA ALA A 241 0.77 -22.40 1.00
C ALA A 241 2.21 -22.90 1.14
N ARG A 242 2.54 -23.53 2.27
CA ARG A 242 3.62 -24.53 2.31
C ARG A 242 3.60 -25.46 3.53
N GLN A 243 2.44 -25.75 4.12
CA GLN A 243 2.30 -26.84 5.09
C GLN A 243 0.93 -27.52 4.99
N SER A 244 0.56 -28.00 3.81
CA SER A 244 -0.58 -28.92 3.65
C SER A 244 -0.41 -29.91 2.48
N LYS A 245 0.83 -30.12 1.99
CA LYS A 245 1.15 -31.14 0.98
C LYS A 245 2.11 -32.23 1.45
N ASN A 246 2.59 -32.18 2.69
CA ASN A 246 3.46 -33.24 3.26
C ASN A 246 2.77 -34.15 4.28
N GLN A 247 1.45 -34.06 4.47
CA GLN A 247 0.69 -34.98 5.34
C GLN A 247 -0.29 -35.90 4.59
N LEU A 248 -0.34 -35.82 3.26
CA LEU A 248 -1.12 -36.73 2.41
C LEU A 248 -0.25 -37.63 1.52
N ALA A 249 1.08 -37.62 1.72
CA ALA A 249 2.03 -38.45 0.98
C ALA A 249 2.75 -39.51 1.84
N GLU A 250 2.40 -39.63 3.12
CA GLU A 250 2.87 -40.72 4.02
C GLU A 250 1.71 -41.56 4.58
N GLY A 251 0.55 -41.49 3.93
CA GLY A 251 -0.69 -42.14 4.39
C GLY A 251 -1.50 -42.84 3.31
N LEU A 252 -0.85 -43.28 2.22
CA LEU A 252 -1.36 -44.24 1.23
C LEU A 252 -0.21 -45.11 0.72
#